data_AF-A0A958KPD1-F1
#
_entry.id   AF-A0A958KPD1-F1
#
_cell.length_a   1.000
_cell.length_b   1.000
_cell.length_c   1.000
_cell.angle_alpha   90.00
_cell.angle_beta   90.00
_cell.angle_gamma   90.00
#
_symmetry.space_group_name_H-M   'P 1'
#
loop_
_entity.id
_entity.type
_entity.pdbx_description
1 polymer ?
#
loop_
_entity_poly.entity_id
_entity_poly.type
_entity_poly.pdbx_seq_one_letter_code
_entity_poly.pdbx_strand_id
1 'polypeptide(L)'
;DWIASGRSLRHIADKPALPKHEYARTINETLKVMHDVNPWLSANARRVGTLSRSVAEMLDAPKDRAETLELVGLMMNVGHMEHVGKNPNSALKTFPCFLNKVSRKSIGEYCDILSKTADLLAEMPEGERACVILAMAAAMLEGQEFDDDEDVTIDAQCLILSELISRACWRTGTWNPLGAYRVIRELRDGSSIHVHPKVATIFARLLGDAVRAGIKSNKKAEAESDESAVSIYNLSPGMRVAKPIESVDGIIVLADQVRLDGDLIWRLWQLSAIRPIDDEVLIKVH
;
A
#
# COMPACT_ATOMS: atom_id res chain seq x y z
N ASP A 1 -11.84 -12.98 2.15
CA ASP A 1 -12.73 -12.81 0.96
C ASP A 1 -12.37 -11.73 -0.05
N TRP A 2 -11.81 -10.58 0.35
CA TRP A 2 -11.62 -9.45 -0.57
C TRP A 2 -10.62 -9.76 -1.72
N ILE A 3 -9.47 -10.38 -1.40
CA ILE A 3 -8.48 -10.79 -2.41
C ILE A 3 -8.96 -12.04 -3.19
N ALA A 4 -9.61 -12.98 -2.51
CA ALA A 4 -10.23 -14.14 -3.16
C ALA A 4 -11.29 -13.72 -4.20
N SER A 5 -11.92 -12.55 -4.01
CA SER A 5 -12.86 -11.96 -4.97
C SER A 5 -12.21 -11.21 -6.16
N GLY A 6 -10.87 -11.25 -6.29
CA GLY A 6 -10.13 -10.63 -7.39
C GLY A 6 -10.12 -9.10 -7.38
N ARG A 7 -10.43 -8.46 -6.24
CA ARG A 7 -10.42 -7.00 -6.13
C ARG A 7 -8.97 -6.50 -6.01
N SER A 8 -8.60 -5.56 -6.87
CA SER A 8 -7.28 -4.91 -6.87
C SER A 8 -7.13 -3.93 -5.71
N LEU A 9 -5.95 -3.82 -5.07
CA LEU A 9 -5.66 -2.82 -4.00
C LEU A 9 -6.09 -1.40 -4.38
N ARG A 10 -6.06 -1.07 -5.67
CA ARG A 10 -6.54 0.22 -6.20
C ARG A 10 -7.97 0.55 -5.77
N HIS A 11 -8.79 -0.47 -5.57
CA HIS A 11 -10.19 -0.39 -5.16
C HIS A 11 -10.40 -0.71 -3.68
N ILE A 12 -9.36 -0.68 -2.83
CA ILE A 12 -9.62 -0.56 -1.40
C ILE A 12 -10.37 0.76 -1.23
N ALA A 13 -11.69 0.62 -1.19
CA ALA A 13 -12.60 1.75 -1.19
C ALA A 13 -12.31 2.59 0.05
N ASP A 14 -12.51 3.90 -0.05
CA ASP A 14 -12.56 4.77 1.13
C ASP A 14 -13.69 4.38 2.09
N LYS A 15 -14.57 3.44 1.68
CA LYS A 15 -15.65 2.85 2.46
C LYS A 15 -15.65 1.32 2.31
N PRO A 16 -14.67 0.57 2.86
CA PRO A 16 -14.79 -0.87 2.94
C PRO A 16 -16.02 -1.21 3.78
N ALA A 17 -16.69 -2.32 3.46
CA ALA A 17 -17.66 -2.88 4.38
C ALA A 17 -16.93 -3.16 5.69
N LEU A 18 -17.47 -2.65 6.80
CA LEU A 18 -16.85 -2.89 8.08
C LEU A 18 -16.99 -4.35 8.49
N PRO A 19 -16.02 -4.87 9.24
CA PRO A 19 -16.10 -6.21 9.76
C PRO A 19 -17.38 -6.38 10.58
N LYS A 20 -17.93 -7.60 10.54
CA LYS A 20 -19.02 -8.02 11.43
C LYS A 20 -18.44 -8.25 12.82
N HIS A 21 -17.99 -7.18 13.46
CA HIS A 21 -17.46 -7.18 14.82
C HIS A 21 -18.56 -6.77 15.78
N GLU A 22 -18.54 -7.30 17.01
CA GLU A 22 -19.39 -6.79 18.09
C GLU A 22 -19.23 -5.28 18.33
N TYR A 23 -18.06 -4.69 18.02
CA TYR A 23 -17.78 -3.25 18.11
C TYR A 23 -18.01 -2.48 16.80
N ALA A 24 -18.66 -3.07 15.80
CA ALA A 24 -18.85 -2.42 14.51
C ALA A 24 -19.51 -1.03 14.65
N ARG A 25 -20.37 -0.82 15.65
CA ARG A 25 -20.95 0.49 15.96
C ARG A 25 -19.91 1.48 16.48
N THR A 26 -19.16 1.13 17.53
CA THR A 26 -18.12 2.00 18.11
C THR A 26 -17.06 2.34 17.07
N ILE A 27 -16.59 1.37 16.30
CA ILE A 27 -15.63 1.57 15.21
C ILE A 27 -16.20 2.54 14.16
N ASN A 28 -17.46 2.37 13.75
CA ASN A 28 -18.13 3.28 12.83
C ASN A 28 -18.18 4.72 13.34
N GLU A 29 -18.59 4.88 14.60
CA GLU A 29 -18.71 6.18 15.26
C GLU A 29 -17.34 6.86 15.34
N THR A 30 -16.31 6.13 15.76
CA THR A 30 -14.93 6.62 15.78
C THR A 30 -14.41 7.01 14.40
N LEU A 31 -14.61 6.16 13.38
CA LEU A 31 -14.20 6.47 12.01
C LEU A 31 -14.96 7.67 11.42
N LYS A 32 -16.21 7.89 11.86
CA LYS A 32 -16.98 9.08 11.50
C LYS A 32 -16.39 10.33 12.15
N VAL A 33 -16.08 10.29 13.44
CA VAL A 33 -15.40 11.39 14.14
C VAL A 33 -14.04 11.69 13.50
N MET A 34 -13.24 10.65 13.18
CA MET A 34 -11.99 10.83 12.43
C MET A 34 -12.22 11.52 11.09
N HIS A 35 -13.27 11.16 10.36
CA HIS A 35 -13.60 11.75 9.08
C HIS A 35 -13.97 13.23 9.22
N ASP A 36 -14.77 13.56 10.23
CA ASP A 36 -15.21 14.93 10.50
C ASP A 36 -14.02 15.82 10.91
N VAL A 37 -13.03 15.28 11.63
CA VAL A 37 -11.76 15.97 11.92
C VAL A 37 -10.90 16.10 10.67
N ASN A 38 -10.73 15.00 9.94
CA ASN A 38 -9.93 14.93 8.72
C ASN A 38 -10.29 13.69 7.89
N PRO A 39 -10.93 13.85 6.71
CA PRO A 39 -11.36 12.73 5.88
C PRO A 39 -10.24 11.76 5.51
N TRP A 40 -9.01 12.28 5.36
CA TRP A 40 -7.85 11.46 5.04
C TRP A 40 -7.50 10.46 6.16
N LEU A 41 -7.68 10.81 7.44
CA LEU A 41 -7.38 9.90 8.57
C LEU A 41 -8.33 8.69 8.57
N SER A 42 -9.63 8.94 8.40
CA SER A 42 -10.63 7.87 8.33
C SER A 42 -10.39 6.95 7.13
N ALA A 43 -10.10 7.53 5.96
CA ALA A 43 -9.76 6.76 4.77
C ALA A 43 -8.45 5.96 4.93
N ASN A 44 -7.45 6.55 5.59
CA ASN A 44 -6.19 5.90 5.89
C ASN A 44 -6.38 4.71 6.84
N ALA A 45 -7.06 4.90 7.97
CA ALA A 45 -7.36 3.84 8.94
C ALA A 45 -8.10 2.66 8.29
N ARG A 46 -9.08 2.94 7.41
CA ARG A 46 -9.79 1.91 6.64
C ARG A 46 -8.88 1.10 5.73
N ARG A 47 -7.97 1.77 5.02
CA ARG A 47 -6.95 1.10 4.19
C ARG A 47 -6.03 0.25 5.04
N VAL A 48 -5.54 0.78 6.16
CA VAL A 48 -4.63 0.05 7.04
C VAL A 48 -5.28 -1.18 7.65
N GLY A 49 -6.48 -1.06 8.23
CA GLY A 49 -7.20 -2.23 8.75
C GLY A 49 -7.43 -3.30 7.67
N THR A 50 -7.86 -2.90 6.47
CA THR A 50 -8.09 -3.81 5.35
C THR A 50 -6.81 -4.52 4.91
N LEU A 51 -5.70 -3.77 4.78
CA LEU A 51 -4.40 -4.31 4.38
C LEU A 51 -3.85 -5.25 5.45
N SER A 52 -3.83 -4.84 6.72
CA SER A 52 -3.34 -5.64 7.85
C SER A 52 -4.07 -6.97 7.93
N ARG A 53 -5.41 -6.95 7.87
CA ARG A 53 -6.23 -8.16 7.83
C ARG A 53 -5.89 -9.06 6.65
N SER A 54 -5.81 -8.47 5.46
CA SER A 54 -5.56 -9.23 4.23
C SER A 54 -4.20 -9.94 4.25
N VAL A 55 -3.18 -9.28 4.79
CA VAL A 55 -1.85 -9.88 4.95
C VAL A 55 -1.86 -10.96 6.03
N ALA A 56 -2.55 -10.75 7.15
CA ALA A 56 -2.72 -11.77 8.18
C ALA A 56 -3.40 -13.04 7.62
N GLU A 57 -4.50 -12.88 6.86
CA GLU A 57 -5.17 -13.99 6.19
C GLU A 57 -4.23 -14.72 5.20
N MET A 58 -3.36 -13.99 4.48
CA MET A 58 -2.37 -14.58 3.57
C MET A 58 -1.18 -15.25 4.26
N LEU A 59 -0.96 -14.96 5.54
CA LEU A 59 -0.01 -15.63 6.42
C LEU A 59 -0.62 -16.86 7.11
N ASP A 60 -1.84 -17.24 6.75
CA ASP A 60 -2.63 -18.29 7.39
C ASP A 60 -2.83 -18.04 8.90
N ALA A 61 -2.90 -16.76 9.30
CA ALA A 61 -3.17 -16.39 10.68
C ALA A 61 -4.58 -16.84 11.11
N PRO A 62 -4.77 -17.26 12.37
CA PRO A 62 -6.09 -17.50 12.93
C PRO A 62 -7.04 -16.32 12.75
N LYS A 63 -8.33 -16.61 12.62
CA LYS A 63 -9.36 -15.61 12.29
C LYS A 63 -9.40 -14.47 13.32
N ASP A 64 -9.36 -14.81 14.61
CA ASP A 64 -9.30 -13.87 15.73
C ASP A 64 -8.10 -12.94 15.61
N ARG A 65 -6.91 -13.48 15.33
CA ARG A 65 -5.69 -12.68 15.09
C ARG A 65 -5.84 -11.70 13.92
N ALA A 66 -6.43 -12.15 12.80
CA ALA A 66 -6.68 -11.29 11.65
C ALA A 66 -7.74 -10.20 11.94
N GLU A 67 -8.76 -10.50 12.76
CA GLU A 67 -9.77 -9.55 13.21
C GLU A 67 -9.21 -8.52 14.19
N THR A 68 -8.34 -8.93 15.13
CA THR A 68 -7.61 -8.00 16.00
C THR A 68 -6.72 -7.06 15.18
N LEU A 69 -5.99 -7.56 14.18
CA LEU A 69 -5.16 -6.72 13.31
C LEU A 69 -5.98 -5.71 12.49
N GLU A 70 -7.17 -6.11 12.04
CA GLU A 70 -8.11 -5.18 11.40
C GLU A 70 -8.53 -4.08 12.36
N LEU A 71 -8.95 -4.45 13.58
CA LEU A 71 -9.36 -3.52 14.62
C LEU A 71 -8.26 -2.51 14.93
N VAL A 72 -7.03 -2.98 15.18
CA VAL A 72 -5.87 -2.12 15.45
C VAL A 72 -5.64 -1.16 14.28
N GLY A 73 -5.67 -1.64 13.04
CA GLY A 73 -5.50 -0.78 11.87
C GLY A 73 -6.61 0.26 11.68
N LEU A 74 -7.86 -0.09 11.98
CA LEU A 74 -9.00 0.83 11.95
C LEU A 74 -8.93 1.90 13.04
N MET A 75 -8.23 1.63 14.14
CA MET A 75 -8.16 2.49 15.31
C MET A 75 -6.80 3.21 15.45
N MET A 76 -5.77 2.82 14.69
CA MET A 76 -4.39 3.33 14.84
C MET A 76 -4.25 4.87 14.80
N ASN A 77 -5.19 5.55 14.13
CA ASN A 77 -5.18 7.00 13.95
C ASN A 77 -6.04 7.75 14.98
N VAL A 78 -6.61 7.06 15.97
CA VAL A 78 -7.42 7.70 17.03
C VAL A 78 -6.57 8.70 17.81
N GLY A 79 -5.37 8.31 18.26
CA GLY A 79 -4.44 9.21 18.93
C GLY A 79 -4.02 10.42 18.07
N HIS A 80 -4.11 10.28 16.75
CA HIS A 80 -3.78 11.33 15.78
C HIS A 80 -4.85 12.43 15.69
N MET A 81 -6.10 12.17 16.12
CA MET A 81 -7.18 13.15 16.08
C MET A 81 -6.89 14.38 16.94
N GLU A 82 -6.36 14.17 18.15
CA GLU A 82 -5.97 15.28 19.05
C GLU A 82 -4.86 16.14 18.45
N HIS A 83 -3.93 15.53 17.71
CA HIS A 83 -2.81 16.22 17.09
C HIS A 83 -3.25 17.04 15.87
N VAL A 84 -4.11 16.48 15.01
CA VAL A 84 -4.60 17.17 13.81
C VAL A 84 -5.56 18.31 14.15
N GLY A 85 -6.38 18.16 15.19
CA GLY A 85 -7.23 19.26 15.67
C GLY A 85 -6.42 20.51 16.05
N LYS A 86 -5.19 20.33 16.57
CA LYS A 86 -4.28 21.42 16.92
C LYS A 86 -3.46 21.94 15.73
N ASN A 87 -3.15 21.07 14.77
CA ASN A 87 -2.36 21.44 13.58
C ASN A 87 -2.84 20.68 12.33
N PRO A 88 -3.73 21.28 11.51
CA PRO A 88 -4.24 20.66 10.28
C PRO A 88 -3.16 20.37 9.23
N ASN A 89 -2.02 21.07 9.34
CA ASN A 89 -0.85 20.94 8.47
C ASN A 89 0.26 20.12 9.13
N SER A 90 -0.05 19.28 10.13
CA SER A 90 0.98 18.52 10.81
C SER A 90 1.81 17.73 9.80
N ALA A 91 3.14 17.76 10.00
CA ALA A 91 4.09 17.04 9.16
C ALA A 91 3.80 15.52 9.12
N LEU A 92 2.98 15.03 10.04
CA LEU A 92 2.50 13.66 10.07
C LEU A 92 1.59 13.34 8.87
N LYS A 93 0.87 14.29 8.25
CA LYS A 93 0.22 14.03 6.93
C LYS A 93 1.25 13.70 5.86
N THR A 94 2.42 14.31 5.96
CA THR A 94 3.54 14.13 5.04
C THR A 94 4.56 13.12 5.55
N PHE A 95 4.24 12.35 6.60
CA PHE A 95 5.13 11.36 7.19
C PHE A 95 5.73 10.53 6.06
N PRO A 96 7.05 10.66 5.80
CA PRO A 96 7.68 9.98 4.69
C PRO A 96 7.35 8.50 4.73
N CYS A 97 7.06 7.92 3.57
CA CYS A 97 6.85 6.48 3.44
C CYS A 97 8.08 5.63 3.79
N PHE A 98 9.23 6.27 4.05
CA PHE A 98 10.49 5.60 4.35
C PHE A 98 11.10 6.19 5.62
N LEU A 99 11.28 5.34 6.64
CA LEU A 99 11.77 5.74 7.97
C LEU A 99 13.14 6.42 7.93
N ASN A 100 14.02 6.02 7.00
CA ASN A 100 15.34 6.62 6.82
C ASN A 100 15.31 8.14 6.48
N LYS A 101 14.15 8.68 6.11
CA LYS A 101 13.94 10.11 5.83
C LYS A 101 13.09 10.80 6.88
N VAL A 102 12.65 10.09 7.92
CA VAL A 102 11.83 10.62 9.00
C VAL A 102 12.75 11.16 10.09
N SER A 103 12.46 12.37 10.57
CA SER A 103 13.20 12.92 11.71
C SER A 103 12.88 12.11 12.98
N ARG A 104 13.86 11.94 13.88
CA ARG A 104 13.60 11.30 15.20
C ARG A 104 12.46 11.95 15.97
N LYS A 105 12.30 13.28 15.84
CA LYS A 105 11.18 14.01 16.42
C LYS A 105 9.83 13.50 15.88
N SER A 106 9.72 13.34 14.57
CA SER A 106 8.49 12.83 13.95
C SER A 106 8.22 11.37 14.28
N ILE A 107 9.27 10.56 14.48
CA ILE A 107 9.14 9.19 14.99
C ILE A 107 8.54 9.23 16.40
N GLY A 108 9.12 10.02 17.32
CA GLY A 108 8.60 10.17 18.69
C GLY A 108 7.14 10.65 18.73
N GLU A 109 6.79 11.68 17.95
CA GLU A 109 5.40 12.15 17.83
C GLU A 109 4.45 11.04 17.34
N TYR A 110 4.91 10.16 16.46
CA TYR A 110 4.11 9.05 15.97
C TYR A 110 4.01 7.90 17.00
N CYS A 111 5.08 7.59 17.74
CA CYS A 111 5.05 6.65 18.85
C CYS A 111 4.08 7.11 19.95
N ASP A 112 4.03 8.42 20.26
CA ASP A 112 3.07 9.00 21.19
C ASP A 112 1.61 8.77 20.72
N ILE A 113 1.36 8.85 19.40
CA ILE A 113 0.04 8.56 18.82
C ILE A 113 -0.33 7.08 18.97
N LEU A 114 0.62 6.16 18.75
CA LEU A 114 0.39 4.73 18.93
C LEU A 114 0.10 4.40 20.40
N SER A 115 0.86 4.98 21.32
CA SER A 115 0.67 4.82 22.77
C SER A 115 -0.72 5.28 23.23
N LYS A 116 -1.13 6.50 22.84
CA LYS A 116 -2.48 7.00 23.13
C LYS A 116 -3.59 6.14 22.53
N THR A 117 -3.33 5.56 21.36
CA THR A 117 -4.30 4.65 20.75
C THR A 117 -4.39 3.35 21.54
N ALA A 118 -3.27 2.84 22.05
CA ALA A 118 -3.26 1.67 22.92
C ALA A 118 -4.08 1.91 24.20
N ASP A 119 -3.90 3.06 24.86
CA ASP A 119 -4.68 3.42 26.05
C ASP A 119 -6.20 3.36 25.80
N LEU A 120 -6.65 3.77 24.61
CA LEU A 120 -8.07 3.75 24.25
C LEU A 120 -8.57 2.35 23.88
N LEU A 121 -7.69 1.50 23.34
CA LEU A 121 -8.01 0.11 23.02
C LEU A 121 -7.95 -0.82 24.23
N ALA A 122 -7.22 -0.46 25.28
CA ALA A 122 -7.08 -1.25 26.51
C ALA A 122 -8.44 -1.56 27.17
N GLU A 123 -9.43 -0.68 26.99
CA GLU A 123 -10.79 -0.81 27.52
C GLU A 123 -11.69 -1.74 26.66
N MET A 124 -11.21 -2.18 25.49
CA MET A 124 -11.94 -3.09 24.61
C MET A 124 -11.57 -4.55 24.92
N PRO A 125 -12.50 -5.50 24.79
CA PRO A 125 -12.17 -6.92 24.66
C PRO A 125 -11.20 -7.13 23.49
N GLU A 126 -10.18 -7.96 23.69
CA GLU A 126 -8.97 -8.09 22.84
C GLU A 126 -7.99 -6.90 22.91
N GLY A 127 -8.28 -5.91 23.76
CA GLY A 127 -7.47 -4.71 23.98
C GLY A 127 -6.04 -5.02 24.41
N GLU A 128 -5.83 -6.06 25.21
CA GLU A 128 -4.48 -6.46 25.64
C GLU A 128 -3.57 -6.77 24.45
N ARG A 129 -4.01 -7.65 23.52
CA ARG A 129 -3.23 -7.98 22.33
C ARG A 129 -3.05 -6.75 21.43
N ALA A 130 -4.10 -5.95 21.24
CA ALA A 130 -4.03 -4.71 20.48
C ALA A 130 -2.97 -3.74 21.04
N CYS A 131 -2.91 -3.58 22.36
CA CYS A 131 -1.90 -2.78 23.05
C CYS A 131 -0.49 -3.32 22.82
N VAL A 132 -0.28 -4.64 22.91
CA VAL A 132 1.05 -5.23 22.65
C VAL A 132 1.47 -5.02 21.19
N ILE A 133 0.56 -5.17 20.22
CA ILE A 133 0.84 -4.90 18.80
C ILE A 133 1.27 -3.43 18.62
N LEU A 134 0.56 -2.48 19.22
CA LEU A 134 0.87 -1.04 19.12
C LEU A 134 2.19 -0.67 19.82
N ALA A 135 2.46 -1.25 20.99
CA ALA A 135 3.71 -1.07 21.71
C ALA A 135 4.90 -1.64 20.92
N MET A 136 4.76 -2.84 20.37
CA MET A 136 5.76 -3.45 19.50
C MET A 136 5.97 -2.60 18.24
N ALA A 137 4.90 -2.08 17.65
CA ALA A 137 5.02 -1.20 16.50
C ALA A 137 5.77 0.11 16.82
N ALA A 138 5.53 0.71 17.99
CA ALA A 138 6.28 1.87 18.44
C ALA A 138 7.77 1.54 18.65
N ALA A 139 8.08 0.40 19.28
CA ALA A 139 9.45 -0.06 19.48
C ALA A 139 10.21 -0.27 18.15
N MET A 140 9.55 -0.85 17.14
CA MET A 140 10.11 -1.01 15.79
C MET A 140 10.45 0.33 15.14
N LEU A 141 9.56 1.32 15.26
CA LEU A 141 9.79 2.66 14.70
C LEU A 141 10.95 3.39 15.39
N GLU A 142 11.18 3.12 16.67
CA GLU A 142 12.33 3.61 17.43
C GLU A 142 13.65 2.90 17.10
N GLY A 143 13.59 1.82 16.32
CA GLY A 143 14.76 1.03 15.93
C GLY A 143 15.22 0.06 17.02
N GLN A 144 14.32 -0.37 17.91
CA GLN A 144 14.60 -1.44 18.86
C GLN A 144 14.69 -2.80 18.13
N GLU A 145 15.51 -3.71 18.65
CA GLU A 145 15.63 -5.08 18.14
C GLU A 145 14.51 -5.96 18.72
N PHE A 146 14.05 -6.94 17.94
CA PHE A 146 12.94 -7.84 18.28
C PHE A 146 13.17 -9.22 17.66
N ASP A 147 12.50 -10.23 18.21
CA ASP A 147 12.45 -11.58 17.61
C ASP A 147 11.42 -11.61 16.48
N ASP A 148 11.89 -11.83 15.25
CA ASP A 148 11.08 -11.84 14.03
C ASP A 148 10.11 -13.00 13.92
N ASP A 149 10.30 -14.06 14.70
CA ASP A 149 9.45 -15.26 14.67
C ASP A 149 8.27 -15.17 15.66
N GLU A 150 8.23 -14.17 16.53
CA GLU A 150 7.09 -13.96 17.41
C GLU A 150 5.86 -13.44 16.65
N ASP A 151 4.70 -14.05 16.90
CA ASP A 151 3.44 -13.67 16.25
C ASP A 151 3.11 -12.19 16.38
N VAL A 152 3.39 -11.59 17.55
CA VAL A 152 3.10 -10.19 17.80
C VAL A 152 4.06 -9.25 17.06
N THR A 153 5.30 -9.68 16.84
CA THR A 153 6.27 -8.98 15.98
C THR A 153 5.78 -8.98 14.54
N ILE A 154 5.37 -10.14 14.01
CA ILE A 154 4.80 -10.24 12.66
C ILE A 154 3.54 -9.36 12.52
N ASP A 155 2.69 -9.32 13.54
CA ASP A 155 1.48 -8.48 13.56
C ASP A 155 1.83 -6.98 13.52
N ALA A 156 2.79 -6.53 14.34
CA ALA A 156 3.28 -5.16 14.35
C ALA A 156 3.92 -4.77 13.00
N GLN A 157 4.68 -5.66 12.37
CA GLN A 157 5.23 -5.45 11.02
C GLN A 157 4.11 -5.31 9.97
N CYS A 158 3.07 -6.15 10.04
CA CYS A 158 1.89 -6.04 9.16
C CYS A 158 1.19 -4.68 9.32
N LEU A 159 1.04 -4.21 10.56
CA LEU A 159 0.43 -2.92 10.87
C LEU A 159 1.24 -1.75 10.32
N ILE A 160 2.54 -1.68 10.65
CA ILE A 160 3.42 -0.57 10.21
C ILE A 160 3.52 -0.54 8.69
N LEU A 161 3.72 -1.68 8.04
CA LEU A 161 3.85 -1.71 6.58
C LEU A 161 2.55 -1.30 5.89
N SER A 162 1.41 -1.74 6.40
CA SER A 162 0.09 -1.31 5.89
C SER A 162 -0.06 0.22 5.97
N GLU A 163 0.37 0.82 7.07
CA GLU A 163 0.38 2.27 7.25
C GLU A 163 1.33 2.99 6.27
N LEU A 164 2.58 2.54 6.18
CA LEU A 164 3.57 3.14 5.28
C LEU A 164 3.14 3.00 3.81
N ILE A 165 2.56 1.87 3.44
CA ILE A 165 1.98 1.62 2.12
C ILE A 165 0.81 2.56 1.85
N SER A 166 -0.14 2.67 2.79
CA SER A 166 -1.29 3.56 2.63
C SER A 166 -0.84 5.01 2.41
N ARG A 167 0.15 5.47 3.19
CA ARG A 167 0.77 6.80 3.03
C ARG A 167 1.51 6.96 1.72
N ALA A 168 2.27 5.96 1.28
CA ALA A 168 3.02 6.01 0.03
C ALA A 168 2.08 6.09 -1.18
N CYS A 169 1.04 5.26 -1.17
CA CYS A 169 0.21 5.02 -2.34
C CYS A 169 -1.04 5.92 -2.39
N TRP A 170 -1.48 6.53 -1.28
CA TRP A 170 -2.65 7.42 -1.24
C TRP A 170 -2.36 8.77 -0.57
N ARG A 171 -1.13 9.28 -0.68
CA ARG A 171 -0.74 10.59 -0.14
C ARG A 171 -1.66 11.72 -0.57
N THR A 172 -2.09 11.72 -1.83
CA THR A 172 -2.97 12.74 -2.43
C THR A 172 -4.45 12.38 -2.34
N GLY A 173 -4.80 11.33 -1.58
CA GLY A 173 -6.16 10.77 -1.53
C GLY A 173 -6.49 9.84 -2.71
N THR A 174 -5.62 9.74 -3.71
CA THR A 174 -5.79 8.87 -4.89
C THR A 174 -4.64 7.87 -4.98
N TRP A 175 -4.92 6.70 -5.56
CA TRP A 175 -3.91 5.67 -5.79
C TRP A 175 -2.76 6.18 -6.67
N ASN A 176 -1.54 6.02 -6.18
CA ASN A 176 -0.30 6.41 -6.82
C ASN A 176 0.59 5.18 -7.04
N PRO A 177 0.71 4.67 -8.29
CA PRO A 177 1.54 3.49 -8.57
C PRO A 177 3.02 3.73 -8.26
N LEU A 178 3.53 4.96 -8.39
CA LEU A 178 4.92 5.28 -8.05
C LEU A 178 5.20 5.09 -6.56
N GLY A 179 4.21 5.35 -5.71
CA GLY A 179 4.27 5.06 -4.27
C GLY A 179 4.47 3.56 -4.03
N ALA A 180 3.66 2.74 -4.69
CA ALA A 180 3.76 1.28 -4.61
C ALA A 180 5.12 0.76 -5.08
N TYR A 181 5.65 1.26 -6.21
CA TYR A 181 6.98 0.87 -6.70
C TYR A 181 8.09 1.15 -5.71
N ARG A 182 8.08 2.34 -5.11
CA ARG A 182 9.10 2.71 -4.14
C ARG A 182 9.03 1.78 -2.93
N VAL A 183 7.83 1.44 -2.45
CA VAL A 183 7.70 0.47 -1.35
C VAL A 183 8.19 -0.92 -1.75
N ILE A 184 7.81 -1.45 -2.91
CA ILE A 184 8.28 -2.75 -3.41
C ILE A 184 9.82 -2.78 -3.44
N ARG A 185 10.44 -1.72 -3.96
CA ARG A 185 11.89 -1.61 -4.04
C ARG A 185 12.53 -1.65 -2.65
N GLU A 186 12.00 -0.90 -1.69
CA GLU A 186 12.57 -0.83 -0.34
C GLU A 186 12.36 -2.14 0.44
N LEU A 187 11.24 -2.84 0.23
CA LEU A 187 11.03 -4.19 0.78
C LEU A 187 12.04 -5.19 0.22
N ARG A 188 12.42 -5.06 -1.06
CA ARG A 188 13.42 -5.92 -1.71
C ARG A 188 14.84 -5.59 -1.25
N ASP A 189 15.14 -4.31 -1.12
CA ASP A 189 16.48 -3.82 -0.81
C ASP A 189 16.78 -3.90 0.70
N GLY A 190 15.76 -4.07 1.56
CA GLY A 190 15.91 -4.23 3.01
C GLY A 190 16.37 -2.95 3.74
N SER A 191 16.13 -1.78 3.14
CA SER A 191 16.78 -0.52 3.52
C SER A 191 16.05 0.32 4.58
N SER A 192 14.82 -0.04 4.96
CA SER A 192 13.97 0.84 5.79
C SER A 192 13.67 0.30 7.18
N ILE A 193 13.16 -0.92 7.27
CA ILE A 193 12.76 -1.62 8.50
C ILE A 193 13.16 -3.08 8.34
N HIS A 194 13.66 -3.71 9.40
CA HIS A 194 13.80 -5.16 9.41
C HIS A 194 12.39 -5.79 9.38
N VAL A 195 12.08 -6.47 8.29
CA VAL A 195 10.75 -7.05 8.05
C VAL A 195 10.93 -8.53 7.79
N HIS A 196 10.14 -9.35 8.48
CA HIS A 196 10.09 -10.78 8.28
C HIS A 196 9.83 -11.11 6.78
N PRO A 197 10.65 -11.96 6.13
CA PRO A 197 10.62 -12.16 4.68
C PRO A 197 9.25 -12.55 4.10
N LYS A 198 8.45 -13.32 4.85
CA LYS A 198 7.07 -13.68 4.43
C LYS A 198 6.17 -12.44 4.31
N VAL A 199 6.25 -11.52 5.28
CA VAL A 199 5.46 -10.29 5.30
C VAL A 199 5.85 -9.41 4.11
N ALA A 200 7.16 -9.20 3.92
CA ALA A 200 7.69 -8.42 2.79
C ALA A 200 7.25 -8.99 1.43
N THR A 201 7.35 -10.31 1.26
CA THR A 201 6.95 -11.01 0.03
C THR A 201 5.47 -10.83 -0.28
N ILE A 202 4.59 -10.96 0.73
CA ILE A 202 3.15 -10.79 0.57
C ILE A 202 2.82 -9.36 0.15
N PHE A 203 3.36 -8.34 0.83
CA PHE A 203 3.13 -6.95 0.45
C PHE A 203 3.66 -6.63 -0.94
N ALA A 204 4.87 -7.09 -1.28
CA ALA A 204 5.44 -6.88 -2.61
C ALA A 204 4.55 -7.49 -3.71
N ARG A 205 4.01 -8.70 -3.47
CA ARG A 205 3.05 -9.35 -4.37
C ARG A 205 1.77 -8.53 -4.52
N LEU A 206 1.13 -8.14 -3.41
CA LEU A 206 -0.12 -7.37 -3.41
C LEU A 206 0.03 -6.04 -4.16
N LEU A 207 1.12 -5.31 -3.90
CA LEU A 207 1.43 -4.05 -4.58
C LEU A 207 1.69 -4.29 -6.08
N GLY A 208 2.45 -5.32 -6.44
CA GLY A 208 2.71 -5.69 -7.83
C GLY A 208 1.43 -6.00 -8.60
N ASP A 209 0.51 -6.75 -7.99
CA ASP A 209 -0.81 -7.07 -8.59
C ASP A 209 -1.65 -5.80 -8.79
N ALA A 210 -1.68 -4.92 -7.78
CA ALA A 210 -2.44 -3.68 -7.85
C ALA A 210 -1.94 -2.73 -8.93
N VAL A 211 -0.61 -2.61 -9.05
CA VAL A 211 0.04 -1.86 -10.09
C VAL A 211 -0.32 -2.42 -11.47
N ARG A 212 -0.15 -3.72 -11.70
CA ARG A 212 -0.50 -4.39 -12.97
C ARG A 212 -1.95 -4.16 -13.35
N ALA A 213 -2.87 -4.26 -12.39
CA ALA A 213 -4.29 -4.01 -12.61
C ALA A 213 -4.57 -2.55 -13.00
N GLY A 214 -3.86 -1.59 -12.38
CA GLY A 214 -3.98 -0.17 -12.69
C GLY A 214 -3.63 0.13 -14.15
N ILE A 215 -2.54 -0.44 -14.65
CA ILE A 215 -2.07 -0.21 -16.01
C ILE A 215 -3.08 -0.74 -17.06
N LYS A 216 -3.57 -1.98 -16.89
CA LYS A 216 -4.54 -2.60 -17.81
C LYS A 216 -5.83 -1.78 -17.96
N SER A 217 -6.29 -1.16 -16.88
CA SER A 217 -7.54 -0.38 -16.90
C SER A 217 -7.41 0.96 -17.64
N ASN A 218 -6.24 1.62 -17.61
CA ASN A 218 -6.05 2.87 -18.32
C ASN A 218 -6.02 2.63 -19.84
N LYS A 219 -5.36 1.56 -20.31
CA LYS A 219 -5.26 1.25 -21.74
C LYS A 219 -6.59 0.88 -22.40
N LYS A 220 -7.45 0.14 -21.69
CA LYS A 220 -8.80 -0.20 -22.22
C LYS A 220 -9.70 1.03 -22.42
N ALA A 221 -9.51 2.08 -21.63
CA ALA A 221 -10.28 3.31 -21.78
C ALA A 221 -9.77 4.20 -22.92
N GLU A 222 -8.59 3.90 -23.44
CA GLU A 222 -7.79 4.81 -24.26
C GLU A 222 -7.47 4.28 -25.66
N ALA A 223 -7.82 3.02 -25.96
CA ALA A 223 -7.63 2.45 -27.29
C ALA A 223 -8.62 3.08 -28.28
N GLU A 224 -8.09 3.85 -29.23
CA GLU A 224 -8.85 4.34 -30.38
C GLU A 224 -9.16 3.19 -31.36
N SER A 225 -10.12 3.36 -32.28
CA SER A 225 -10.59 2.27 -33.17
C SER A 225 -9.49 1.63 -34.02
N ASP A 226 -8.38 2.33 -34.21
CA ASP A 226 -7.27 1.94 -35.09
C ASP A 226 -6.03 1.48 -34.29
N GLU A 227 -6.18 1.29 -32.98
CA GLU A 227 -5.12 0.81 -32.08
C GLU A 227 -5.39 -0.63 -31.64
N SER A 228 -4.33 -1.44 -31.61
CA SER A 228 -4.36 -2.80 -31.09
C SER A 228 -3.39 -2.95 -29.93
N ALA A 229 -3.86 -3.49 -28.81
CA ALA A 229 -3.00 -3.87 -27.69
C ALA A 229 -2.31 -5.19 -28.03
N VAL A 230 -0.99 -5.14 -28.23
CA VAL A 230 -0.14 -6.29 -28.56
C VAL A 230 0.79 -6.55 -27.39
N SER A 231 0.95 -7.82 -26.97
CA SER A 231 1.95 -8.12 -25.94
C SER A 231 3.34 -7.67 -26.38
N ILE A 232 4.16 -7.14 -25.46
CA ILE A 232 5.55 -6.74 -25.74
C ILE A 232 6.34 -7.88 -26.37
N TYR A 233 6.07 -9.13 -25.99
CA TYR A 233 6.70 -10.35 -26.52
C TYR A 233 6.20 -10.74 -27.92
N ASN A 234 5.07 -10.19 -28.36
CA ASN A 234 4.49 -10.41 -29.68
C ASN A 234 4.77 -9.24 -30.65
N LEU A 235 5.59 -8.27 -30.24
CA LEU A 235 6.02 -7.19 -31.11
C LEU A 235 6.80 -7.75 -32.30
N SER A 236 6.51 -7.23 -33.48
CA SER A 236 7.15 -7.63 -34.73
C SER A 236 7.75 -6.41 -35.44
N PRO A 237 8.87 -6.58 -36.16
CA PRO A 237 9.44 -5.48 -36.95
C PRO A 237 8.42 -4.88 -37.91
N GLY A 238 8.44 -3.56 -38.04
CA GLY A 238 7.53 -2.79 -38.89
C GLY A 238 6.27 -2.27 -38.17
N MET A 239 5.91 -2.81 -37.00
CA MET A 239 4.84 -2.28 -36.15
C MET A 239 5.15 -0.84 -35.71
N ARG A 240 4.12 -0.01 -35.54
CA ARG A 240 4.27 1.38 -35.09
C ARG A 240 3.63 1.57 -33.72
N VAL A 241 4.41 2.05 -32.77
CA VAL A 241 3.95 2.38 -31.42
C VAL A 241 2.93 3.51 -31.50
N ALA A 242 1.72 3.26 -30.98
CA ALA A 242 0.62 4.22 -31.03
C ALA A 242 0.76 5.31 -29.95
N LYS A 243 1.16 4.89 -28.74
CA LYS A 243 1.39 5.76 -27.56
C LYS A 243 2.74 5.46 -26.92
N PRO A 244 3.36 6.41 -26.21
CA PRO A 244 4.67 6.18 -25.61
C PRO A 244 4.67 4.93 -24.73
N ILE A 245 5.72 4.12 -24.85
CA ILE A 245 5.96 3.01 -23.94
C ILE A 245 6.62 3.62 -22.70
N GLU A 246 5.90 3.60 -21.59
CA GLU A 246 6.41 4.04 -20.31
C GLU A 246 6.74 2.81 -19.46
N SER A 247 7.86 2.87 -18.75
CA SER A 247 8.07 1.97 -17.62
C SER A 247 7.10 2.35 -16.51
N VAL A 248 6.84 1.42 -15.59
CA VAL A 248 5.77 1.66 -14.62
C VAL A 248 6.13 2.72 -13.56
N ASP A 249 7.39 3.16 -13.51
CA ASP A 249 7.81 4.36 -12.80
C ASP A 249 7.52 5.67 -13.56
N GLY A 250 6.81 5.62 -14.69
CA GLY A 250 6.40 6.76 -15.51
C GLY A 250 7.51 7.33 -16.41
N ILE A 251 8.67 6.65 -16.48
CA ILE A 251 9.74 7.07 -17.38
C ILE A 251 9.40 6.59 -18.80
N ILE A 252 9.42 7.50 -19.77
CA ILE A 252 9.26 7.14 -21.17
C ILE A 252 10.48 6.31 -21.61
N VAL A 253 10.21 5.06 -21.97
CA VAL A 253 11.17 4.12 -22.53
C VAL A 253 11.27 4.30 -24.04
N LEU A 254 10.14 4.45 -24.71
CA LEU A 254 10.07 4.65 -26.16
C LEU A 254 8.97 5.66 -26.49
N ALA A 255 9.27 6.64 -27.32
CA ALA A 255 8.30 7.63 -27.78
C ALA A 255 7.20 7.00 -28.65
N ASP A 256 6.11 7.73 -28.82
CA ASP A 256 5.04 7.37 -29.75
C ASP A 256 5.46 7.53 -31.22
N GLN A 257 4.66 6.95 -32.11
CA GLN A 257 4.87 6.93 -33.56
C GLN A 257 6.20 6.31 -34.03
N VAL A 258 7.00 5.75 -33.12
CA VAL A 258 8.22 5.03 -33.44
C VAL A 258 7.88 3.73 -34.14
N ARG A 259 8.54 3.48 -35.28
CA ARG A 259 8.45 2.20 -35.98
C ARG A 259 9.48 1.25 -35.38
N LEU A 260 9.01 0.08 -34.96
CA LEU A 260 9.83 -0.93 -34.31
C LEU A 260 10.68 -1.67 -35.34
N ASP A 261 11.98 -1.78 -35.09
CA ASP A 261 12.87 -2.71 -35.76
C ASP A 261 13.26 -3.86 -34.81
N GLY A 262 14.04 -4.82 -35.30
CA GLY A 262 14.45 -5.97 -34.49
C GLY A 262 15.31 -5.61 -33.28
N ASP A 263 16.16 -4.57 -33.38
CA ASP A 263 17.04 -4.16 -32.28
C ASP A 263 16.23 -3.47 -31.16
N LEU A 264 15.32 -2.56 -31.52
CA LEU A 264 14.43 -1.90 -30.57
C LEU A 264 13.55 -2.91 -29.83
N ILE A 265 12.98 -3.89 -30.53
CA ILE A 265 12.17 -4.95 -29.90
C ILE A 265 13.00 -5.73 -28.89
N TRP A 266 14.22 -6.13 -29.28
CA TRP A 266 15.10 -6.87 -28.39
C TRP A 266 15.49 -6.06 -27.15
N ARG A 267 15.81 -4.77 -27.30
CA ARG A 267 16.12 -3.87 -26.16
C ARG A 267 14.92 -3.67 -25.25
N LEU A 268 13.71 -3.58 -25.80
CA LEU A 268 12.48 -3.51 -25.02
C LEU A 268 12.28 -4.77 -24.16
N TRP A 269 12.55 -5.96 -24.70
CA TRP A 269 12.50 -7.22 -23.94
C TRP A 269 13.57 -7.28 -22.84
N GLN A 270 14.78 -6.83 -23.12
CA GLN A 270 15.82 -6.75 -22.09
C GLN A 270 15.44 -5.77 -21.00
N LEU A 271 14.90 -4.62 -21.39
CA LEU A 271 14.53 -3.60 -20.43
C LEU A 271 13.34 -4.05 -19.58
N SER A 272 12.34 -4.76 -20.13
CA SER A 272 11.21 -5.28 -19.37
C SER A 272 11.63 -6.29 -18.28
N ALA A 273 12.75 -6.99 -18.48
CA ALA A 273 13.32 -7.88 -17.48
C ALA A 273 14.00 -7.15 -16.31
N ILE A 274 14.51 -5.93 -16.53
CA ILE A 274 15.26 -5.16 -15.52
C ILE A 274 14.36 -4.11 -14.86
N ARG A 275 13.53 -3.45 -15.67
CA ARG A 275 12.60 -2.41 -15.29
C ARG A 275 11.23 -2.84 -15.76
N PRO A 276 10.25 -2.99 -14.85
CA PRO A 276 8.89 -3.30 -15.25
C PRO A 276 8.40 -2.28 -16.29
N ILE A 277 8.02 -2.79 -17.45
CA ILE A 277 7.28 -2.10 -18.51
C ILE A 277 5.94 -2.81 -18.59
N ASP A 278 4.91 -2.15 -19.09
CA ASP A 278 3.66 -2.83 -19.36
C ASP A 278 3.85 -3.98 -20.37
N ASP A 279 3.20 -5.11 -20.09
CA ASP A 279 3.24 -6.30 -20.94
C ASP A 279 2.47 -6.10 -22.24
N GLU A 280 1.57 -5.12 -22.32
CA GLU A 280 0.82 -4.75 -23.52
C GLU A 280 1.29 -3.41 -24.06
N VAL A 281 1.49 -3.30 -25.38
CA VAL A 281 1.88 -2.07 -26.08
C VAL A 281 0.81 -1.76 -27.11
N LEU A 282 0.35 -0.51 -27.16
CA LEU A 282 -0.60 -0.08 -28.17
C LEU A 282 0.14 0.15 -29.49
N ILE A 283 -0.28 -0.54 -30.54
CA ILE A 283 0.27 -0.49 -31.89
C ILE A 283 -0.80 0.04 -32.85
N LYS A 284 -0.42 0.93 -33.78
CA LYS A 284 -1.33 1.36 -34.85
C LYS A 284 -1.52 0.23 -35.85
N VAL A 285 -2.79 -0.13 -36.09
CA VAL A 285 -3.17 -1.07 -37.14
C VAL A 285 -3.11 -0.32 -38.47
N HIS A 286 -2.27 -0.79 -39.39
CA HIS A 286 -2.12 -0.23 -40.74
C HIS A 286 -2.93 -1.02 -41.75
#